data_AF-A0A368EL31-F1
#
_entry.id   AF-A0A368EL31-F1
#
_cell.length_a   1.000
_cell.length_b   1.000
_cell.length_c   1.000
_cell.angle_alpha   90.00
_cell.angle_beta   90.00
_cell.angle_gamma   90.00
#
_symmetry.space_group_name_H-M   'P 1'
#
loop_
_entity.id
_entity.type
_entity.pdbx_description
1 polymer ?
#
loop_
_entity_poly.entity_id
_entity_poly.type
_entity_poly.pdbx_seq_one_letter_code
_entity_poly.pdbx_strand_id
1 'polypeptide(L)'
;MKLLNRLIFLLIALGVIFLALANRQVVSFSLDPFSPEDPSFGFQAPLFVLLMGAIGFGILLGYIRSVVTTIINGLTQNMNRIFLRDKGRENDD
;
A
#
# COMPACT_ATOMS: atom_id res chain seq x y z
N MET A 1 -11.85 -20.27 6.38
CA MET A 1 -10.86 -19.17 6.52
C MET A 1 -11.03 -18.05 5.48
N LYS A 2 -10.97 -18.32 4.15
CA LYS A 2 -11.01 -17.27 3.11
C LYS A 2 -12.31 -16.44 3.06
N LEU A 3 -13.46 -17.04 3.40
CA LEU A 3 -14.75 -16.34 3.38
C LEU A 3 -14.91 -15.39 4.58
N LEU A 4 -14.46 -15.82 5.76
CA LEU A 4 -14.41 -14.99 6.95
C LEU A 4 -13.52 -13.75 6.74
N ASN A 5 -12.34 -13.92 6.16
CA ASN A 5 -11.45 -12.79 5.88
C ASN A 5 -12.10 -11.76 4.93
N ARG A 6 -12.76 -12.23 3.86
CA ARG A 6 -13.50 -11.34 2.94
C ARG A 6 -14.65 -10.61 3.64
N LEU A 7 -15.37 -11.29 4.53
CA LEU A 7 -16.45 -10.68 5.31
C LEU A 7 -15.92 -9.59 6.27
N ILE A 8 -14.78 -9.84 6.92
CA ILE A 8 -14.12 -8.86 7.79
C ILE A 8 -13.69 -7.63 6.98
N PHE A 9 -13.05 -7.84 5.84
CA PHE A 9 -12.68 -6.73 4.95
C PHE A 9 -13.90 -5.93 4.46
N LEU A 10 -14.98 -6.62 4.11
CA LEU A 10 -16.23 -5.96 3.72
C LEU A 10 -16.77 -5.08 4.85
N LEU A 11 -16.82 -5.58 6.09
CA LEU A 11 -17.29 -4.81 7.24
C LEU A 11 -16.41 -3.59 7.52
N ILE A 12 -15.08 -3.74 7.45
CA ILE A 12 -14.14 -2.62 7.62
C ILE A 12 -14.38 -1.58 6.52
N ALA A 13 -14.48 -2.01 5.25
CA ALA A 13 -14.73 -1.10 4.14
C ALA A 13 -16.05 -0.34 4.31
N LEU A 14 -17.10 -1.01 4.76
CA LEU A 14 -18.40 -0.40 5.05
C LEU A 14 -18.29 0.66 6.16
N GLY A 15 -17.58 0.33 7.25
CA GLY A 15 -17.33 1.27 8.35
C GLY A 15 -16.56 2.52 7.90
N VAL A 16 -15.52 2.34 7.07
CA VAL A 16 -14.75 3.44 6.49
C VAL A 16 -15.64 4.34 5.61
N ILE A 17 -16.53 3.75 4.80
CA ILE A 17 -17.49 4.50 3.98
C ILE A 17 -18.44 5.31 4.86
N PHE A 18 -19.01 4.72 5.90
CA PHE A 18 -19.91 5.44 6.80
C PHE A 18 -19.20 6.56 7.56
N LEU A 19 -17.99 6.31 8.04
CA LEU A 19 -17.17 7.33 8.70
C LEU A 19 -16.90 8.52 7.75
N ALA A 20 -16.60 8.24 6.48
CA ALA A 20 -16.41 9.25 5.45
C ALA A 20 -17.71 10.02 5.13
N LEU A 21 -18.85 9.34 5.01
CA LEU A 21 -20.15 9.95 4.68
C LEU A 21 -20.72 10.79 5.82
N ALA A 22 -20.53 10.34 7.06
CA ALA A 22 -20.95 11.06 8.26
C ALA A 22 -20.12 12.32 8.49
N ASN A 23 -18.84 12.29 8.10
CA ASN A 23 -17.90 13.40 8.27
C ASN A 23 -17.54 14.05 6.92
N ARG A 24 -18.58 14.40 6.15
CA ARG A 24 -18.46 15.18 4.90
C ARG A 24 -18.12 16.65 5.14
N GLN A 25 -18.41 17.16 6.33
CA GLN A 25 -17.98 18.48 6.78
C GLN A 25 -16.48 18.50 7.10
N VAL A 26 -15.89 19.69 7.17
CA VAL A 26 -14.50 19.86 7.60
C VAL A 26 -14.40 19.45 9.07
N VAL A 27 -13.53 18.49 9.38
CA VAL A 27 -13.26 18.02 10.74
C VAL A 27 -11.77 18.22 11.03
N SER A 28 -11.45 18.61 12.26
CA SER A 28 -10.08 18.65 12.74
C SER A 28 -9.65 17.22 13.14
N PHE A 29 -8.68 16.67 12.42
CA PHE A 29 -8.11 15.36 12.68
C PHE A 29 -6.67 15.52 13.19
N SER A 30 -6.44 15.26 14.47
CA SER A 30 -5.11 15.30 15.10
C SER A 30 -4.43 13.94 15.04
N LEU A 31 -3.13 13.93 14.73
CA LEU A 31 -2.27 12.74 14.86
C LEU A 31 -1.61 12.62 16.24
N ASP A 32 -1.79 13.62 17.12
CA ASP A 32 -1.33 13.56 18.51
C ASP A 32 -2.50 13.17 19.45
N PRO A 33 -2.48 11.97 20.06
CA PRO A 33 -3.51 11.52 20.99
C PRO A 33 -3.32 12.05 22.43
N PHE A 34 -2.20 12.71 22.74
CA PHE A 34 -1.85 13.17 24.08
C PHE A 34 -2.11 14.68 24.28
N SER A 35 -2.08 15.45 23.20
CA SER A 35 -2.31 16.91 23.22
C SER A 35 -3.48 17.31 22.31
N PRO A 36 -4.73 16.95 22.65
CA PRO A 36 -5.88 17.26 21.81
C PRO A 36 -6.15 18.77 21.65
N GLU A 37 -5.59 19.58 22.54
CA GLU A 37 -5.83 21.03 22.66
C GLU A 37 -4.86 21.86 21.78
N ASP A 38 -3.72 21.27 21.40
CA ASP A 38 -2.72 21.91 20.55
C ASP A 38 -2.40 21.00 19.33
N PRO A 39 -3.23 21.07 18.26
CA PRO A 39 -3.10 20.20 17.10
C PRO A 39 -1.98 20.69 16.16
N SER A 40 -0.76 20.80 16.68
CA SER A 40 0.44 21.15 15.93
C SER A 40 0.69 20.18 14.75
N PHE A 41 0.22 18.94 14.86
CA PHE A 41 0.28 17.89 13.84
C PHE A 41 -1.13 17.38 13.46
N GLY A 42 -2.03 18.30 13.12
CA GLY A 42 -3.40 18.01 12.72
C GLY A 42 -3.76 18.49 11.30
N PHE A 43 -4.73 17.81 10.68
CA PHE A 43 -5.31 18.17 9.39
C PHE A 43 -6.74 18.67 9.55
N GLN A 44 -7.07 19.76 8.86
CA GLN A 44 -8.45 20.23 8.75
C GLN A 44 -8.96 19.92 7.36
N ALA A 45 -9.72 18.82 7.26
CA ALA A 45 -10.31 18.37 6.01
C ALA A 45 -11.51 17.47 6.29
N PRO A 46 -12.43 17.29 5.32
CA PRO A 46 -13.41 16.22 5.40
C PRO A 46 -12.73 14.85 5.47
N LEU A 47 -13.23 13.94 6.32
CA LEU A 47 -12.59 12.64 6.54
C LEU A 47 -12.52 11.80 5.27
N PHE A 48 -13.46 11.96 4.33
CA PHE A 48 -13.42 11.24 3.06
C PHE A 48 -12.15 11.54 2.25
N VAL A 49 -11.62 12.78 2.32
CA VAL A 49 -10.40 13.18 1.61
C VAL A 49 -9.19 12.48 2.22
N LEU A 50 -9.09 12.50 3.55
CA LEU A 50 -8.01 11.85 4.28
C LEU A 50 -8.02 10.32 4.06
N LEU A 51 -9.19 9.70 4.12
CA LEU A 51 -9.36 8.25 3.91
C LEU A 51 -9.05 7.84 2.46
N MET A 52 -9.55 8.59 1.47
CA MET A 52 -9.23 8.31 0.06
C MET A 52 -7.74 8.52 -0.22
N GLY A 53 -7.14 9.57 0.35
CA GLY A 53 -5.69 9.81 0.28
C GLY A 53 -4.88 8.66 0.86
N ALA A 54 -5.26 8.16 2.05
CA ALA A 54 -4.59 7.03 2.69
C ALA A 54 -4.72 5.73 1.88
N ILE A 55 -5.90 5.44 1.32
CA ILE A 55 -6.11 4.29 0.43
C ILE A 55 -5.26 4.44 -0.83
N GLY A 56 -5.30 5.60 -1.48
CA GLY A 56 -4.51 5.89 -2.68
C GLY A 56 -3.01 5.75 -2.42
N PHE A 57 -2.54 6.24 -1.27
CA PHE A 57 -1.16 6.07 -0.82
C PHE A 57 -0.79 4.60 -0.65
N GLY A 58 -1.65 3.79 -0.03
CA GLY A 58 -1.45 2.35 0.09
C GLY A 58 -1.36 1.63 -1.27
N ILE A 59 -2.23 2.00 -2.23
CA ILE A 59 -2.19 1.48 -3.60
C ILE A 59 -0.87 1.86 -4.28
N LEU A 60 -0.43 3.11 -4.14
CA LEU A 60 0.81 3.60 -4.73
C LEU A 60 2.02 2.83 -4.19
N LEU A 61 2.11 2.62 -2.88
CA LEU A 61 3.16 1.80 -2.26
C LEU A 61 3.12 0.36 -2.78
N GLY A 62 1.93 -0.23 -2.92
CA GLY A 62 1.75 -1.56 -3.49
C GLY A 62 2.22 -1.66 -4.94
N TYR A 63 1.93 -0.64 -5.75
CA TYR A 63 2.37 -0.54 -7.13
C TYR A 63 3.90 -0.44 -7.22
N ILE A 64 4.52 0.46 -6.45
CA ILE A 64 5.99 0.60 -6.39
C ILE A 64 6.63 -0.73 -6.02
N ARG A 65 6.12 -1.41 -4.99
CA ARG A 65 6.59 -2.74 -4.59
C ARG A 65 6.53 -3.72 -5.77
N SER A 66 5.39 -3.81 -6.46
CA SER A 66 5.18 -4.72 -7.58
C SER A 66 6.17 -4.46 -8.73
N VAL A 67 6.36 -3.18 -9.09
CA VAL A 67 7.30 -2.78 -10.15
C VAL A 67 8.74 -3.13 -9.78
N VAL A 68 9.16 -2.76 -8.57
CA VAL A 68 10.51 -3.07 -8.06
C VAL A 68 10.76 -4.58 -8.06
N THR A 69 9.80 -5.36 -7.55
CA THR A 69 9.90 -6.83 -7.55
C THR A 69 9.99 -7.41 -8.96
N THR A 70 9.22 -6.89 -9.92
CA THR A 70 9.22 -7.37 -11.30
C THR A 70 10.57 -7.11 -11.98
N ILE A 71 11.17 -5.93 -11.76
CA ILE A 71 12.47 -5.57 -12.32
C ILE A 71 13.57 -6.48 -11.77
N ILE A 72 13.63 -6.67 -10.45
CA ILE A 72 14.65 -7.50 -9.79
C ILE A 72 14.57 -8.95 -10.26
N ASN A 73 13.35 -9.49 -10.35
CA ASN A 73 13.13 -10.87 -10.79
C ASN A 73 13.55 -11.07 -12.25
N GLY A 74 13.25 -10.10 -13.13
CA GLY A 74 13.63 -10.16 -14.55
C GLY A 74 15.14 -10.18 -14.79
N LEU A 75 15.90 -9.36 -14.04
CA LEU A 75 17.36 -9.30 -14.13
C LEU A 75 18.02 -10.62 -13.68
N THR A 76 17.56 -11.14 -12.54
CA THR A 76 18.07 -12.40 -11.97
C THR A 76 17.87 -13.58 -12.94
N GLN A 77 16.71 -13.65 -13.60
CA GLN A 77 16.45 -14.70 -14.58
C GLN A 77 17.35 -14.60 -15.82
N ASN A 78 17.66 -13.39 -16.29
CA ASN A 78 18.49 -13.24 -17.48
C ASN A 78 19.96 -13.62 -17.22
N MET A 79 20.50 -13.25 -16.05
CA MET A 79 21.85 -13.61 -15.63
C MET A 79 22.05 -15.13 -15.59
N ASN A 80 21.08 -15.89 -15.07
CA ASN A 80 21.20 -17.35 -14.96
C ASN A 80 21.37 -18.02 -16.34
N ARG A 81 20.76 -17.47 -17.40
CA ARG A 81 20.95 -17.99 -18.77
C ARG A 81 22.36 -17.76 -19.32
N ILE A 82 23.00 -16.66 -18.94
CA ILE A 82 24.37 -16.34 -19.38
C ILE A 82 25.36 -17.26 -18.68
N PHE A 83 25.22 -17.45 -17.35
CA PHE A 83 26.05 -18.38 -16.59
C PHE A 83 25.97 -19.82 -17.10
N LEU A 84 24.76 -20.29 -17.45
CA LEU A 84 24.60 -21.63 -18.04
C LEU A 84 25.19 -21.73 -19.45
N ARG A 85 25.15 -20.66 -20.24
CA ARG A 85 25.76 -20.64 -21.58
C ARG A 85 27.28 -20.68 -21.51
N ASP A 86 27.89 -19.97 -20.57
CA ASP A 86 29.35 -19.96 -20.39
C ASP A 86 29.84 -21.28 -19.79
N LYS A 87 29.12 -21.82 -18.79
CA LYS A 87 29.40 -23.16 -18.27
C LYS A 87 29.32 -24.24 -19.35
N GLY A 88 28.38 -24.13 -20.29
CA GLY A 88 28.28 -25.06 -21.43
C GLY A 88 29.54 -25.07 -22.29
N ARG A 89 30.08 -23.88 -22.61
CA ARG A 89 31.30 -23.75 -23.41
C ARG A 89 32.56 -24.29 -22.73
N GLU A 90 32.67 -24.11 -21.41
CA GLU A 90 33.80 -24.64 -20.62
C GLU A 90 33.87 -26.17 -20.62
N ASN A 91 32.76 -26.89 -20.80
CA ASN A 91 32.79 -28.36 -20.85
C ASN A 91 33.13 -28.92 -22.25
N ASP A 92 33.09 -28.08 -23.29
CA ASP A 92 33.36 -28.47 -24.68
C ASP A 92 34.86 -28.31 -25.05
N ASP A 93 35.66 -27.65 -24.21
CA ASP A 93 37.12 -27.45 -24.33
C ASP A 93 37.90 -28.50 -23.49
#